data_AF-A0A3Q1NHD0-F1
#
_entry.id   AF-A0A3Q1NHD0-F1
#
_cell.length_a   1.000
_cell.length_b   1.000
_cell.length_c   1.000
_cell.angle_alpha   90.00
_cell.angle_beta   90.00
_cell.angle_gamma   90.00
#
_symmetry.space_group_name_H-M   'P 1'
#
loop_
_entity.id
_entity.type
_entity.pdbx_description
1 polymer ?
#
loop_
_entity_poly.entity_id
_entity_poly.type
_entity_poly.pdbx_seq_one_letter_code
_entity_poly.pdbx_strand_id
1 'polypeptide(L)'
;MTSPLLISLASCLVAVNQASLIGRCDLAKVLHQEDLDGFEGYSLTDWLCLAFVESDFNITKVNENTDGSFDYGIFQINSHYWCNDYQSHTENNCQVDCQGLARAPGWERTAEPQSSRNYQLCKKDCVRSWGHEEL
;
A
#
# COMPACT_ATOMS: atom_id res chain seq x y z
N MET A 1 26.35 -38.60 19.07
CA MET A 1 26.90 -37.60 18.13
C MET A 1 25.80 -37.18 17.15
N THR A 2 24.81 -36.40 17.59
CA THR A 2 23.74 -35.86 16.71
C THR A 2 23.03 -34.73 17.45
N SER A 3 23.61 -33.53 17.56
CA SER A 3 22.80 -32.36 17.99
C SER A 3 23.35 -30.94 17.85
N PRO A 4 24.30 -30.61 16.94
CA PRO A 4 24.50 -29.19 16.58
C PRO A 4 23.66 -28.75 15.37
N LEU A 5 23.21 -29.69 14.52
CA LEU A 5 22.47 -29.38 13.28
C LEU A 5 21.04 -28.90 13.54
N LEU A 6 20.39 -29.38 14.61
CA LEU A 6 19.02 -29.00 14.94
C LEU A 6 18.91 -27.58 15.52
N ILE A 7 19.96 -27.10 16.18
CA ILE A 7 20.00 -25.74 16.73
C ILE A 7 20.16 -24.72 15.58
N SER A 8 20.88 -25.08 14.51
CA SER A 8 21.06 -24.25 13.31
C SER A 8 19.74 -24.02 12.54
N LEU A 9 18.88 -25.03 12.42
CA LEU A 9 17.57 -24.88 11.75
C LEU A 9 16.59 -23.99 12.52
N ALA A 10 16.67 -23.94 13.85
CA ALA A 10 15.79 -23.11 14.66
C ALA A 10 16.06 -21.60 14.52
N SER A 11 17.30 -21.21 14.19
CA SER A 11 17.65 -19.79 13.97
C SER A 11 17.11 -19.19 12.67
N CYS A 12 16.61 -20.01 11.73
CA CYS A 12 16.09 -19.53 10.45
C CYS A 12 14.61 -19.07 10.53
N LEU A 13 13.93 -19.28 11.66
CA LEU A 13 12.61 -18.72 11.94
C LEU A 13 12.76 -17.29 12.48
N VAL A 14 13.44 -16.42 11.75
CA VAL A 14 13.28 -14.98 11.95
C VAL A 14 11.88 -14.66 11.46
N ALA A 15 10.92 -14.57 12.40
CA ALA A 15 9.62 -13.99 12.12
C ALA A 15 9.88 -12.58 11.57
N VAL A 16 9.63 -12.38 10.28
CA VAL A 16 9.63 -11.06 9.67
C VAL A 16 8.44 -10.32 10.27
N ASN A 17 8.67 -9.60 11.36
CA ASN A 17 7.70 -8.63 11.87
C ASN A 17 7.71 -7.47 10.87
N GLN A 18 6.86 -7.55 9.84
CA GLN A 18 6.59 -6.38 9.00
C GLN A 18 5.87 -5.37 9.88
N ALA A 19 6.47 -4.19 10.05
CA ALA A 19 5.82 -3.10 10.76
C ALA A 19 4.58 -2.66 9.95
N SER A 20 3.40 -2.76 10.55
CA SER A 20 2.14 -2.38 9.93
C SER A 20 1.86 -0.89 9.98
N LEU A 21 2.55 -0.14 10.84
CA LEU A 21 2.39 1.31 11.00
C LEU A 21 3.61 2.04 10.48
N ILE A 22 3.39 3.10 9.69
CA ILE A 22 4.45 4.01 9.25
C ILE A 22 4.41 5.31 10.06
N GLY A 23 5.58 5.82 10.44
CA GLY A 23 5.68 7.12 11.11
C GLY A 23 5.32 8.26 10.15
N ARG A 24 4.65 9.31 10.67
CA ARG A 24 4.24 10.49 9.85
C ARG A 24 5.38 11.09 9.02
N CYS A 25 6.57 11.28 9.61
CA CYS A 25 7.71 11.85 8.90
C CYS A 25 8.32 10.90 7.87
N ASP A 26 8.32 9.60 8.15
CA ASP A 26 8.79 8.58 7.21
C ASP A 26 7.85 8.50 6.00
N LEU A 27 6.53 8.55 6.26
CA LEU A 27 5.53 8.64 5.20
C LEU A 27 5.70 9.93 4.39
N ALA A 28 5.88 11.09 5.03
CA ALA A 28 6.12 12.35 4.34
C ALA A 28 7.34 12.27 3.41
N LYS A 29 8.41 11.63 3.85
CA LYS A 29 9.61 11.41 3.05
C LYS A 29 9.33 10.53 1.83
N VAL A 30 8.61 9.42 2.01
CA VAL A 30 8.21 8.53 0.90
C VAL A 30 7.33 9.28 -0.09
N LEU A 31 6.28 9.95 0.36
CA LEU A 31 5.36 10.68 -0.52
C LEU A 31 6.07 11.80 -1.30
N HIS A 32 7.04 12.48 -0.68
CA HIS A 32 7.88 13.46 -1.36
C HIS A 32 8.81 12.81 -2.39
N GLN A 33 9.40 11.65 -2.09
CA GLN A 33 10.24 10.89 -3.02
C GLN A 33 9.47 10.34 -4.23
N GLU A 34 8.15 10.14 -4.09
CA GLU A 34 7.25 9.67 -5.14
C GLU A 34 6.57 10.82 -5.92
N ASP A 35 7.06 12.06 -5.77
CA ASP A 35 6.55 13.26 -6.42
C ASP A 35 5.03 13.47 -6.21
N LEU A 36 4.56 13.32 -4.96
CA LEU A 36 3.17 13.60 -4.57
C LEU A 36 2.96 15.02 -4.01
N ASP A 37 4.02 15.71 -3.61
CA ASP A 37 3.91 17.10 -3.13
C ASP A 37 3.58 18.05 -4.30
N GLY A 38 2.38 18.64 -4.27
CA GLY A 38 1.85 19.48 -5.34
C GLY A 38 1.19 18.71 -6.49
N PHE A 39 1.11 17.38 -6.40
CA PHE A 39 0.47 16.57 -7.43
C PHE A 39 -1.03 16.86 -7.49
N GLU A 40 -1.53 17.20 -8.69
CA GLU A 40 -2.92 17.64 -8.92
C GLU A 40 -3.37 18.81 -8.00
N GLY A 41 -2.41 19.59 -7.50
CA GLY A 41 -2.68 20.73 -6.61
C GLY A 41 -2.74 20.39 -5.11
N TYR A 42 -2.63 19.11 -4.72
CA TYR A 42 -2.64 18.69 -3.33
C TYR A 42 -1.24 18.77 -2.71
N SER A 43 -1.13 19.38 -1.53
CA SER A 43 0.12 19.49 -0.78
C SER A 43 0.47 18.17 -0.09
N LEU A 44 1.74 17.99 0.26
CA LEU A 44 2.17 16.86 1.09
C LEU A 44 1.35 16.69 2.39
N THR A 45 0.84 17.79 2.96
CA THR A 45 0.03 17.76 4.18
C THR A 45 -1.33 17.11 3.93
N ASP A 46 -1.92 17.32 2.76
CA ASP A 46 -3.22 16.75 2.39
C ASP A 46 -3.12 15.23 2.28
N TRP A 47 -2.07 14.73 1.63
CA TRP A 47 -1.77 13.29 1.54
C TRP A 47 -1.53 12.64 2.90
N LEU A 48 -0.84 13.33 3.82
CA LEU A 48 -0.65 12.85 5.19
C LEU A 48 -1.98 12.84 5.97
N CYS A 49 -2.85 13.81 5.74
CA CYS A 49 -4.17 13.84 6.38
C CYS A 49 -5.03 12.68 5.90
N LEU A 50 -5.07 12.45 4.59
CA LEU A 50 -5.81 11.33 4.00
C LEU A 50 -5.33 10.00 4.57
N ALA A 51 -4.02 9.74 4.56
CA ALA A 51 -3.46 8.51 5.13
C ALA A 51 -3.79 8.31 6.62
N PHE A 52 -3.93 9.40 7.38
CA PHE A 52 -4.31 9.33 8.79
C PHE A 52 -5.80 8.98 8.95
N VAL A 53 -6.68 9.68 8.24
CA VAL A 53 -8.14 9.42 8.29
C VAL A 53 -8.45 8.01 7.80
N GLU A 54 -7.81 7.60 6.71
CA GLU A 54 -8.08 6.31 6.07
C GLU A 54 -7.61 5.13 6.87
N SER A 55 -6.41 5.20 7.45
CA SER A 55 -5.81 3.99 8.01
C SER A 55 -5.10 4.18 9.33
N ASP A 56 -5.08 5.38 9.90
CA ASP A 56 -4.22 5.71 11.05
C ASP A 56 -2.74 5.34 10.75
N PHE A 57 -2.31 5.61 9.52
CA PHE A 57 -1.00 5.23 8.97
C PHE A 57 -0.70 3.71 8.96
N ASN A 58 -1.72 2.86 9.00
CA ASN A 58 -1.57 1.42 8.83
C ASN A 58 -1.42 1.06 7.34
N ILE A 59 -0.22 0.63 6.95
CA ILE A 59 0.11 0.24 5.57
C ILE A 59 -0.49 -1.11 5.15
N THR A 60 -0.97 -1.88 6.12
CA THR A 60 -1.56 -3.22 5.92
C THR A 60 -3.07 -3.26 6.23
N LYS A 61 -3.72 -2.11 6.43
CA LYS A 61 -5.15 -2.06 6.74
C LYS A 61 -5.97 -2.68 5.62
N VAL A 62 -6.92 -3.54 5.97
CA VAL A 62 -7.91 -4.11 5.05
C VAL A 62 -9.28 -3.97 5.68
N ASN A 63 -10.22 -3.42 4.93
CA ASN A 63 -11.62 -3.29 5.32
C ASN A 63 -12.52 -4.00 4.30
N GLU A 64 -13.57 -4.67 4.77
CA GLU A 64 -14.60 -5.28 3.92
C GLU A 64 -15.78 -4.32 3.80
N ASN A 65 -16.28 -4.15 2.58
CA ASN A 65 -17.43 -3.31 2.26
C ASN A 65 -18.73 -4.12 2.19
N THR A 66 -19.87 -3.43 2.27
CA THR A 66 -21.19 -4.08 2.27
C THR A 66 -21.52 -4.81 0.97
N ASP A 67 -20.91 -4.39 -0.14
CA ASP A 67 -21.05 -5.01 -1.46
C ASP A 67 -20.11 -6.21 -1.67
N GLY A 68 -19.30 -6.55 -0.66
CA GLY A 68 -18.32 -7.64 -0.69
C GLY A 68 -16.99 -7.28 -1.36
N SER A 69 -16.79 -6.00 -1.74
CA SER A 69 -15.46 -5.49 -2.12
C SER A 69 -14.60 -5.21 -0.88
N PHE A 70 -13.31 -4.96 -1.08
CA PHE A 70 -12.35 -4.71 0.00
C PHE A 70 -11.50 -3.47 -0.28
N ASP A 71 -11.16 -2.74 0.77
CA ASP A 71 -10.26 -1.58 0.71
C ASP A 71 -8.89 -1.92 1.28
N TYR A 72 -7.83 -1.56 0.56
CA TYR A 72 -6.47 -2.02 0.86
C TYR A 72 -5.48 -0.89 1.16
N GLY A 73 -4.69 -1.11 2.20
CA GLY A 73 -3.49 -0.33 2.51
C GLY A 73 -3.77 1.06 3.05
N ILE A 74 -2.73 1.90 2.99
CA ILE A 74 -2.69 3.20 3.67
C ILE A 74 -3.71 4.21 3.14
N PHE A 75 -4.15 4.05 1.89
CA PHE A 75 -5.13 4.92 1.23
C PHE A 75 -6.45 4.20 0.94
N GLN A 76 -6.68 3.03 1.56
CA GLN A 76 -7.93 2.26 1.43
C GLN A 76 -8.40 2.10 -0.02
N ILE A 77 -7.51 1.61 -0.88
CA ILE A 77 -7.79 1.43 -2.31
C ILE A 77 -8.78 0.28 -2.50
N ASN A 78 -9.96 0.60 -3.05
CA ASN A 78 -11.05 -0.34 -3.23
C ASN A 78 -10.82 -1.34 -4.39
N SER A 79 -11.07 -2.63 -4.14
CA SER A 79 -10.90 -3.71 -5.12
C SER A 79 -12.00 -3.80 -6.18
N HIS A 80 -13.19 -3.23 -5.96
CA HIS A 80 -14.23 -3.20 -6.98
C HIS A 80 -13.77 -2.43 -8.22
N TYR A 81 -13.08 -1.30 -8.02
CA TYR A 81 -12.73 -0.39 -9.13
C TYR A 81 -11.27 -0.50 -9.56
N TRP A 82 -10.33 -0.55 -8.61
CA TRP A 82 -8.95 -0.17 -8.88
C TRP A 82 -8.02 -1.35 -9.10
N CYS A 83 -8.14 -2.40 -8.31
CA CYS A 83 -7.18 -3.49 -8.26
C CYS A 83 -7.85 -4.85 -8.13
N ASN A 84 -7.15 -5.92 -8.50
CA ASN A 84 -7.65 -7.28 -8.36
C ASN A 84 -7.13 -7.93 -7.07
N ASP A 85 -8.05 -8.34 -6.19
CA ASP A 85 -7.78 -9.08 -4.95
C ASP A 85 -8.03 -10.60 -5.09
N TYR A 86 -8.51 -11.04 -6.25
CA TYR A 86 -8.95 -12.41 -6.58
C TYR A 86 -10.01 -12.99 -5.64
N GLN A 87 -10.72 -12.13 -4.90
CA GLN A 87 -11.73 -12.49 -3.91
C GLN A 87 -13.09 -11.86 -4.24
N SER A 88 -13.09 -10.65 -4.78
CA SER A 88 -14.28 -9.89 -5.14
C SER A 88 -14.37 -9.64 -6.65
N HIS A 89 -15.53 -9.17 -7.12
CA HIS A 89 -15.66 -8.68 -8.50
C HIS A 89 -14.86 -7.38 -8.66
N THR A 90 -14.13 -7.24 -9.77
CA THR A 90 -13.27 -6.08 -10.01
C THR A 90 -13.32 -5.61 -11.47
N GLU A 91 -13.35 -4.29 -11.66
CA GLU A 91 -13.06 -3.63 -12.94
C GLU A 91 -11.56 -3.60 -13.23
N ASN A 92 -10.74 -3.55 -12.16
CA ASN A 92 -9.29 -3.50 -12.18
C ASN A 92 -8.75 -2.43 -13.14
N ASN A 93 -9.23 -1.19 -13.00
CA ASN A 93 -8.87 -0.06 -13.87
C ASN A 93 -7.36 0.21 -13.93
N CYS A 94 -6.63 -0.16 -12.87
CA CYS A 94 -5.18 -0.04 -12.82
C CYS A 94 -4.40 -1.24 -13.36
N GLN A 95 -5.06 -2.37 -13.58
CA GLN A 95 -4.42 -3.62 -14.02
C GLN A 95 -3.32 -4.11 -13.06
N VAL A 96 -3.57 -4.04 -11.75
CA VAL A 96 -2.61 -4.43 -10.71
C VAL A 96 -3.25 -5.31 -9.64
N ASP A 97 -2.40 -5.99 -8.87
CA ASP A 97 -2.78 -6.75 -7.68
C ASP A 97 -2.95 -5.82 -6.47
N CYS A 98 -4.06 -5.97 -5.72
CA CYS A 98 -4.32 -5.15 -4.53
C CYS A 98 -3.25 -5.31 -3.43
N GLN A 99 -2.68 -6.51 -3.28
CA GLN A 99 -1.58 -6.72 -2.34
C GLN A 99 -0.34 -5.94 -2.77
N GLY A 100 -0.07 -5.82 -4.08
CA GLY A 100 1.02 -5.00 -4.60
C GLY A 100 0.85 -3.49 -4.34
N LEU A 101 -0.38 -3.01 -4.17
CA LEU A 101 -0.68 -1.62 -3.82
C LEU A 101 -0.59 -1.35 -2.31
N ALA A 102 -1.11 -2.27 -1.49
CA ALA A 102 -0.93 -2.22 -0.04
C ALA A 102 0.56 -2.21 0.33
N ARG A 103 1.37 -2.93 -0.46
CA ARG A 103 2.82 -2.88 -0.40
C ARG A 103 3.39 -1.74 -1.24
N ALA A 104 3.22 -0.49 -0.78
CA ALA A 104 3.79 0.71 -1.41
C ALA A 104 5.26 0.51 -1.90
N PRO A 105 5.69 1.14 -3.01
CA PRO A 105 7.03 0.96 -3.55
C PRO A 105 8.02 1.63 -2.60
N GLY A 106 9.05 0.88 -2.20
CA GLY A 106 10.11 1.36 -1.31
C GLY A 106 10.44 0.45 -0.13
N TRP A 107 9.61 -0.55 0.18
CA TRP A 107 9.83 -1.37 1.39
C TRP A 107 10.22 -2.84 1.18
N GLU A 108 10.33 -3.33 -0.05
CA GLU A 108 10.94 -4.64 -0.34
C GLU A 108 11.79 -4.58 -1.62
N ARG A 109 13.12 -4.53 -1.46
CA ARG A 109 14.06 -4.75 -2.57
C ARG A 109 14.05 -6.24 -2.93
N THR A 110 13.16 -6.63 -3.83
CA THR A 110 13.37 -7.81 -4.69
C THR A 110 12.86 -7.52 -6.09
N ALA A 111 13.84 -7.17 -6.93
CA ALA A 111 13.88 -7.18 -8.39
C ALA A 111 12.57 -7.51 -9.14
N GLU A 112 11.86 -6.47 -9.57
CA GLU A 112 11.27 -6.42 -10.90
C GLU A 112 11.40 -4.98 -11.44
N PRO A 113 12.06 -4.77 -12.60
CA PRO A 113 12.41 -3.45 -13.07
C PRO A 113 11.25 -2.87 -13.86
N GLN A 114 10.21 -2.38 -13.19
CA GLN A 114 9.46 -1.17 -13.55
C GLN A 114 8.52 -0.87 -12.38
N SER A 115 8.88 0.13 -11.57
CA SER A 115 7.91 1.12 -11.11
C SER A 115 7.24 1.66 -12.38
N SER A 116 6.26 0.93 -12.90
CA SER A 116 5.60 1.27 -14.14
C SER A 116 4.98 2.63 -13.90
N ARG A 117 5.19 3.57 -14.82
CA ARG A 117 4.53 4.88 -14.79
C ARG A 117 3.02 4.73 -14.52
N ASN A 118 2.42 3.62 -14.95
CA ASN A 118 1.03 3.22 -14.71
C ASN A 118 0.69 2.87 -13.25
N TYR A 119 1.62 2.32 -12.46
CA TYR A 119 1.41 2.05 -11.03
C TYR A 119 1.38 3.37 -10.23
N GLN A 120 2.32 4.27 -10.53
CA GLN A 120 2.33 5.60 -9.93
C GLN A 120 1.13 6.42 -10.38
N LEU A 121 0.76 6.35 -11.67
CA LEU A 121 -0.46 6.99 -12.20
C LEU A 121 -1.70 6.41 -11.54
N CYS A 122 -1.83 5.09 -11.43
CA CYS A 122 -2.95 4.44 -10.76
C CYS A 122 -3.08 4.91 -9.31
N LYS A 123 -1.98 4.89 -8.55
CA LYS A 123 -1.99 5.34 -7.15
C LYS A 123 -2.41 6.80 -7.05
N LYS A 124 -1.97 7.62 -8.01
CA LYS A 124 -2.30 9.04 -8.14
C LYS A 124 -3.76 9.29 -8.57
N ASP A 125 -4.28 8.51 -9.52
CA ASP A 125 -5.63 8.60 -10.08
C ASP A 125 -6.68 8.01 -9.13
N CYS A 126 -6.34 6.94 -8.41
CA CYS A 126 -7.14 6.37 -7.34
C CYS A 126 -7.33 7.40 -6.24
N VAL A 127 -6.23 7.97 -5.73
CA VAL A 127 -6.35 8.97 -4.65
C VAL A 127 -6.99 10.26 -5.14
N ARG A 128 -6.84 10.63 -6.41
CA ARG A 128 -7.61 11.73 -7.00
C ARG A 128 -9.12 11.45 -6.98
N SER A 129 -9.54 10.26 -7.43
CA SER A 129 -10.96 9.92 -7.53
C SER A 129 -11.60 9.81 -6.15
N TRP A 130 -10.84 9.33 -5.17
CA TRP A 130 -11.27 9.18 -3.78
C TRP A 130 -11.22 10.52 -3.01
N GLY A 131 -10.16 11.30 -3.19
CA GLY A 131 -9.99 12.62 -2.57
C GLY A 131 -10.98 13.67 -3.05
N HIS A 132 -11.53 13.56 -4.27
CA HIS A 132 -12.61 14.44 -4.73
C HIS A 132 -13.97 14.15 -4.07
N GLU A 133 -14.16 12.95 -3.50
CA GLU A 133 -15.38 12.58 -2.80
C GLU A 133 -15.32 12.93 -1.31
N GLU A 134 -14.11 13.08 -0.74
CA GLU A 134 -13.90 13.32 0.70
C GLU A 134 -13.19 14.65 1.09
N LEU A 135 -12.59 15.40 0.15
CA LEU A 135 -12.06 16.77 0.35
C LEU A 135 -12.90 17.83 -0.36
#